data_AF-A0AAU9Y6M4-F1
#
_entry.id   AF-A0AAU9Y6M4-F1
#
_cell.length_a   1.000
_cell.length_b   1.000
_cell.length_c   1.000
_cell.angle_alpha   90.00
_cell.angle_beta   90.00
_cell.angle_gamma   90.00
#
_symmetry.space_group_name_H-M   'P 1'
#
loop_
_entity.id
_entity.type
_entity.pdbx_description
1 polymer ?
#
loop_
_entity_poly.entity_id
_entity_poly.type
_entity_poly.pdbx_seq_one_letter_code
_entity_poly.pdbx_strand_id
1 'polypeptide(L)'
;MIYSSFKNKCLIVFFYIYIYICLPGIIYDVIVEPPNVGSTIDEFGHSKWVAFMSYHVNGQYIMEGMASSFLFLMGGLGFIILDKSNAVGMSKLNRFLSMFLGFV
;
A
#
# COMPACT_ATOMS: atom_id res chain seq x y z
N MET A 1 18.54 25.79 -7.62
CA MET A 1 18.58 24.31 -7.58
C MET A 1 17.78 23.72 -6.40
N ILE A 2 17.89 24.27 -5.19
CA ILE A 2 17.17 23.79 -3.98
C ILE A 2 15.64 23.78 -4.15
N TYR A 3 15.08 24.84 -4.74
CA TYR A 3 13.63 24.96 -4.95
C TYR A 3 13.06 23.89 -5.90
N SER A 4 13.81 23.53 -6.95
CA SER A 4 13.46 22.45 -7.88
C SER A 4 13.51 21.07 -7.20
N SER A 5 14.54 20.83 -6.38
CA SER A 5 14.63 19.58 -5.61
C SER A 5 13.50 19.43 -4.58
N PHE A 6 13.12 20.51 -3.89
CA PHE A 6 12.00 20.51 -2.96
C PHE A 6 10.67 20.22 -3.66
N LYS A 7 10.42 20.90 -4.79
CA LYS A 7 9.21 20.67 -5.61
C LYS A 7 9.10 19.22 -6.07
N ASN A 8 10.20 18.60 -6.50
CA ASN A 8 10.21 17.21 -6.95
C ASN A 8 9.89 16.23 -5.81
N LYS A 9 10.42 16.48 -4.60
CA LYS A 9 10.10 15.65 -3.42
C LYS A 9 8.63 15.75 -3.03
N CYS A 10 8.06 16.96 -3.01
CA CYS A 10 6.65 17.14 -2.75
C CYS A 10 5.78 16.43 -3.80
N LEU A 11 6.14 16.54 -5.09
CA LEU A 11 5.42 15.89 -6.17
C LEU A 11 5.41 14.36 -6.03
N ILE A 12 6.54 13.76 -5.65
CA ILE A 12 6.62 12.31 -5.39
C ILE A 12 5.69 11.92 -4.24
N VAL A 13 5.66 12.70 -3.15
CA VAL A 13 4.76 12.43 -2.02
C VAL A 13 3.29 12.51 -2.44
N PHE A 14 2.91 13.54 -3.20
CA PHE A 14 1.55 13.66 -3.73
C PHE A 14 1.18 12.50 -4.65
N PHE A 15 2.12 12.04 -5.48
CA PHE A 15 1.92 10.89 -6.35
C PHE A 15 1.71 9.60 -5.56
N TYR A 16 2.47 9.39 -4.48
CA TYR A 16 2.29 8.26 -3.57
C TYR A 16 0.91 8.26 -2.89
N ILE A 17 0.45 9.42 -2.44
CA ILE A 17 -0.89 9.58 -1.85
C ILE A 17 -1.98 9.31 -2.90
N TYR A 18 -1.79 9.82 -4.12
CA TYR A 18 -2.73 9.57 -5.22
C TYR A 18 -2.84 8.07 -5.54
N ILE A 19 -1.70 7.36 -5.63
CA ILE A 19 -1.64 5.92 -5.82
C ILE A 19 -2.37 5.18 -4.68
N TYR A 20 -2.16 5.58 -3.42
CA TYR A 20 -2.82 4.96 -2.27
C TYR A 20 -4.34 5.01 -2.35
N ILE A 21 -4.89 6.12 -2.85
CA ILE A 21 -6.33 6.40 -2.89
C ILE A 21 -6.97 5.78 -4.14
N CYS A 22 -6.29 5.81 -5.29
CA CYS A 22 -6.89 5.33 -6.54
C CYS A 22 -6.80 3.81 -6.74
N LEU A 23 -5.69 3.17 -6.37
CA LEU A 23 -5.52 1.71 -6.49
C LEU A 23 -6.57 0.85 -5.77
N PRO A 24 -7.01 1.16 -4.53
CA PRO A 24 -7.99 0.33 -3.82
C PRO A 24 -9.38 0.37 -4.45
N GLY A 25 -9.62 1.21 -5.45
CA GLY A 25 -10.90 1.27 -6.13
C GLY A 25 -11.93 2.16 -5.45
N ILE A 26 -11.51 3.19 -4.69
CA ILE A 26 -12.43 4.12 -3.99
C ILE A 26 -13.52 4.70 -4.90
N ILE A 27 -13.23 4.90 -6.20
CA ILE A 27 -14.24 5.37 -7.17
C ILE A 27 -15.35 4.32 -7.35
N TYR A 28 -14.99 3.04 -7.42
CA TYR A 28 -15.95 1.94 -7.47
C TYR A 28 -16.68 1.77 -6.15
N ASP A 29 -15.99 1.95 -5.02
CA ASP A 29 -16.61 1.90 -3.69
C ASP A 29 -17.70 2.96 -3.53
N VAL A 30 -17.48 4.18 -4.05
CA VAL A 30 -18.47 5.27 -4.02
C VAL A 30 -19.68 5.01 -4.92
N ILE A 31 -19.51 4.29 -6.03
CA ILE A 31 -20.60 4.03 -6.99
C ILE A 31 -21.43 2.81 -6.58
N VAL A 32 -20.76 1.75 -6.11
CA VAL A 32 -21.35 0.43 -5.88
C VAL A 32 -21.70 0.21 -4.41
N GLU A 33 -21.10 1.00 -3.51
CA GLU A 33 -21.26 0.91 -2.05
C GLU A 33 -21.18 -0.55 -1.53
N PRO A 34 -20.10 -1.29 -1.83
CA PRO A 34 -19.94 -2.66 -1.35
C PRO A 34 -19.76 -2.67 0.18
N PRO A 35 -20.11 -3.78 0.86
CA PRO A 35 -19.91 -3.89 2.30
C PRO A 35 -18.42 -3.81 2.68
N ASN A 36 -18.14 -3.28 3.87
CA ASN A 36 -16.75 -3.04 4.31
C ASN A 36 -15.94 -4.33 4.51
N VAL A 37 -16.57 -5.38 5.05
CA VAL A 37 -15.96 -6.67 5.40
C VAL A 37 -16.99 -7.78 5.18
N GLY A 38 -16.54 -8.94 4.70
CA GLY A 38 -17.38 -10.13 4.55
C GLY A 38 -17.59 -10.89 5.86
N SER A 39 -18.71 -11.59 5.96
CA SER A 39 -18.91 -12.61 7.00
C SER A 39 -19.47 -13.88 6.37
N THR A 40 -18.90 -15.03 6.75
CA THR A 40 -19.42 -16.34 6.38
C THR A 40 -19.89 -17.04 7.65
N ILE A 41 -21.02 -17.72 7.56
CA ILE A 41 -21.48 -18.60 8.64
C ILE A 41 -20.70 -19.91 8.59
N ASP A 42 -20.17 -20.32 9.74
CA ASP A 42 -19.59 -21.64 9.92
C ASP A 42 -20.71 -22.70 10.05
N GLU A 43 -20.36 -23.99 9.99
CA GLU A 43 -21.31 -25.11 10.11
C GLU A 43 -22.10 -25.07 11.44
N PHE A 44 -21.53 -24.45 12.47
CA PHE A 44 -22.12 -24.24 13.79
C PHE A 44 -22.91 -22.93 13.94
N GLY A 45 -23.09 -22.15 12.86
CA GLY A 45 -23.85 -20.91 12.86
C GLY A 45 -23.10 -19.69 13.42
N HIS A 46 -21.80 -19.82 13.72
CA HIS A 46 -20.97 -18.69 14.13
C HIS A 46 -20.56 -17.83 12.93
N SER A 47 -20.59 -16.51 13.09
CA SER A 47 -20.09 -15.58 12.08
C SER A 47 -18.56 -15.53 12.12
N LYS A 48 -17.95 -15.88 10.99
CA LYS A 48 -16.51 -15.76 10.77
C LYS A 48 -16.23 -14.58 9.85
N TRP A 49 -15.32 -13.71 10.27
CA TRP A 49 -14.84 -12.60 9.43
C TRP A 49 -14.06 -13.13 8.23
N VAL A 50 -14.39 -12.62 7.06
CA VAL A 50 -13.72 -12.96 5.81
C VAL A 50 -13.08 -11.72 5.23
N ALA A 51 -11.75 -11.80 5.05
CA ALA A 51 -10.93 -10.67 4.60
C ALA A 51 -10.96 -10.46 3.09
N PHE A 52 -11.30 -11.49 2.30
CA PHE A 52 -11.29 -11.44 0.83
C PHE A 52 -12.62 -11.93 0.25
N MET A 53 -13.18 -11.22 -0.71
CA MET A 53 -14.40 -11.66 -1.40
C MET A 53 -14.08 -12.93 -2.19
N SER A 54 -14.54 -14.08 -1.70
CA SER A 54 -14.34 -15.34 -2.41
C SER A 54 -15.31 -15.42 -3.60
N TYR A 55 -14.87 -16.07 -4.69
CA TYR A 55 -15.68 -16.38 -5.88
C TYR A 55 -16.05 -15.20 -6.81
N HIS A 56 -15.66 -13.97 -6.51
CA HIS A 56 -15.88 -12.80 -7.38
C HIS A 56 -14.58 -12.03 -7.61
N VAL A 57 -13.99 -12.12 -8.81
CA VAL A 57 -12.75 -11.40 -9.16
C VAL A 57 -12.95 -9.90 -9.44
N ASN A 58 -14.16 -9.50 -9.82
CA ASN A 58 -14.50 -8.10 -10.12
C ASN A 58 -15.14 -7.38 -8.92
N GLY A 59 -15.37 -8.10 -7.82
CA GLY A 59 -15.95 -7.55 -6.60
C GLY A 59 -14.89 -7.58 -5.51
N GLN A 60 -14.78 -6.49 -4.76
CA GLN A 60 -13.78 -6.33 -3.73
C GLN A 60 -14.41 -5.67 -2.51
N TYR A 61 -13.99 -6.08 -1.31
CA TYR A 61 -14.35 -5.36 -0.09
C TYR A 61 -13.47 -4.12 0.08
N ILE A 62 -14.00 -3.07 0.69
CA ILE A 62 -13.25 -1.82 0.92
C ILE A 62 -11.95 -2.10 1.70
N MET A 63 -12.01 -2.94 2.73
CA MET A 63 -10.83 -3.31 3.53
C MET A 63 -9.81 -4.13 2.74
N GLU A 64 -10.26 -4.96 1.80
CA GLU A 64 -9.38 -5.70 0.89
C GLU A 64 -8.64 -4.74 -0.06
N GLY A 65 -9.38 -3.77 -0.62
CA GLY A 65 -8.86 -2.67 -1.44
C GLY A 65 -7.73 -1.95 -0.73
N MET A 66 -8.03 -1.39 0.44
CA MET A 66 -7.09 -0.61 1.23
C MET A 66 -5.86 -1.41 1.67
N ALA A 67 -6.04 -2.68 2.06
CA ALA A 67 -4.92 -3.54 2.44
C ALA A 67 -4.00 -3.82 1.24
N SER A 68 -4.57 -4.09 0.06
CA SER A 68 -3.79 -4.36 -1.14
C SER A 68 -2.96 -3.14 -1.59
N SER A 69 -3.54 -1.95 -1.60
CA SER A 69 -2.83 -0.72 -1.98
C SER A 69 -1.72 -0.37 -0.99
N PHE A 70 -1.92 -0.61 0.31
CA PHE A 70 -0.88 -0.46 1.32
C PHE A 70 0.32 -1.37 1.06
N LEU A 71 0.09 -2.65 0.75
CA LEU A 71 1.16 -3.61 0.45
C LEU A 71 1.94 -3.20 -0.81
N PHE A 72 1.26 -2.75 -1.86
CA PHE A 72 1.92 -2.26 -3.08
C PHE A 72 2.80 -1.03 -2.80
N LEU A 73 2.34 -0.11 -1.95
CA LEU A 73 3.13 1.06 -1.58
C LEU A 73 4.35 0.73 -0.72
N MET A 74 4.20 -0.18 0.24
CA MET A 74 5.33 -0.67 1.04
C MET A 74 6.38 -1.34 0.16
N GLY A 75 5.97 -2.18 -0.78
CA GLY A 75 6.88 -2.79 -1.76
C GLY A 75 7.60 -1.74 -2.60
N GLY A 76 6.88 -0.74 -3.15
CA GLY A 76 7.49 0.35 -3.91
C GLY A 76 8.44 1.20 -3.09
N LEU A 77 8.09 1.54 -1.85
CA LEU A 77 8.95 2.29 -0.93
C LEU A 77 10.22 1.51 -0.57
N GLY A 78 10.12 0.20 -0.36
CA GLY A 78 11.27 -0.68 -0.09
C GLY A 78 12.34 -0.57 -1.17
N PHE A 79 11.94 -0.60 -2.45
CA PHE A 79 12.87 -0.42 -3.57
C PHE A 79 13.53 0.97 -3.60
N ILE A 80 12.79 2.04 -3.30
CA ILE A 80 13.35 3.40 -3.23
C ILE A 80 14.37 3.51 -2.09
N ILE A 81 14.07 2.92 -0.93
CA ILE A 81 14.99 2.89 0.22
C ILE A 81 16.25 2.12 -0.14
N LEU A 82 16.13 1.00 -0.85
CA LEU A 82 17.25 0.19 -1.29
C LEU A 82 18.15 0.96 -2.27
N ASP A 83 17.58 1.63 -3.27
CA ASP A 83 18.34 2.48 -4.20
C ASP A 83 19.05 3.62 -3.45
N LYS A 84 18.34 4.25 -2.50
CA LYS A 84 18.93 5.30 -1.67
C LYS A 84 20.08 4.78 -0.83
N SER A 85 19.96 3.57 -0.27
CA SER A 85 20.97 2.90 0.56
C SER A 85 22.29 2.65 -0.17
N ASN A 86 22.26 2.54 -1.51
CA ASN A 86 23.43 2.33 -2.35
C ASN A 86 24.21 3.64 -2.62
N ALA A 87 23.72 4.80 -2.19
CA ALA A 87 24.38 6.08 -2.42
C ALA A 87 25.74 6.19 -1.70
N VAL A 88 26.73 6.76 -2.40
CA VAL A 88 28.09 6.97 -1.88
C VAL A 88 28.09 8.09 -0.84
N GLY A 89 28.53 7.79 0.38
CA GLY A 89 28.68 8.79 1.47
C GLY A 89 27.93 8.50 2.77
N MET A 90 27.21 7.38 2.88
CA MET A 90 26.55 6.98 4.14
C MET A 90 27.49 6.27 5.12
N SER A 91 27.27 6.51 6.42
CA SER A 91 27.94 5.77 7.49
C SER A 91 27.59 4.28 7.40
N LYS A 92 28.53 3.40 7.77
CA LYS A 92 28.37 1.93 7.64
C LYS A 92 27.11 1.41 8.35
N LEU A 93 26.80 1.95 9.54
CA LEU A 93 25.61 1.59 10.32
C LEU A 93 24.30 2.02 9.63
N ASN A 94 24.19 3.27 9.19
CA ASN A 94 22.97 3.76 8.53
C ASN A 94 22.72 3.03 7.21
N ARG A 95 23.80 2.70 6.48
CA ARG A 95 23.71 1.91 5.27
C ARG A 95 23.18 0.51 5.54
N PHE A 96 23.72 -0.17 6.56
CA PHE A 96 23.27 -1.50 6.95
C PHE A 96 21.80 -1.49 7.39
N LEU A 97 21.41 -0.58 8.29
CA LEU A 97 20.03 -0.43 8.74
C LEU A 97 19.06 -0.16 7.58
N SER A 98 19.42 0.72 6.65
CA SER A 98 18.56 1.05 5.50
C SER A 98 18.45 -0.10 4.50
N MET A 99 19.51 -0.91 4.32
CA MET A 99 19.45 -2.12 3.49
C MET A 99 18.51 -3.17 4.08
N PHE A 100 18.53 -3.38 5.40
CA PHE A 100 17.60 -4.28 6.07
C PHE A 100 16.16 -3.81 5.92
N LEU A 101 15.92 -2.52 6.08
CA LEU A 101 14.58 -1.92 6.03
C LEU A 101 13.98 -1.89 4.62
N GLY A 102 14.82 -1.88 3.57
CA GLY A 102 14.38 -1.99 2.17
C GLY A 102 14.21 -3.42 1.66
N PHE A 103 14.73 -4.42 2.39
CA PHE A 103 14.63 -5.83 2.01
C PHE A 103 13.41 -6.54 2.62
N VAL A 104 13.00 -6.13 3.83
CA VAL A 104 11.79 -6.60 4.51
C VAL A 104 10.54 -5.99 3.86
#